data_AF-H1SIK7-F1
#
_entry.id   AF-H1SIK7-F1
#
_cell.length_a   1.000
_cell.length_b   1.000
_cell.length_c   1.000
_cell.angle_alpha   90.00
_cell.angle_beta   90.00
_cell.angle_gamma   90.00
#
_symmetry.space_group_name_H-M   'P 1'
#
loop_
_entity.id
_entity.type
_entity.pdbx_description
1 polymer ?
#
loop_
_entity_poly.entity_id
_entity_poly.type
_entity_poly.pdbx_seq_one_letter_code
_entity_poly.pdbx_strand_id
1 'polypeptide(L)' 'MLEHPRAWLSSIEGRYGVLCNAMSEHNTATIEWLKHLGFTIGDVCSGFGKPGEVFRLFYRSPSNV' A
#
# COMPACT_ATOMS: atom_id res chain seq x y z
N MET A 1 12.91 -13.38 -4.91
CA MET A 1 11.46 -13.49 -4.54
C MET A 1 10.68 -12.17 -4.69
N LEU A 2 11.14 -11.17 -5.47
CA LEU A 2 10.40 -9.91 -5.68
C LEU A 2 9.74 -9.79 -7.08
N GLU A 3 9.95 -10.77 -7.96
CA GLU A 3 9.47 -10.71 -9.35
C GLU A 3 7.94 -10.87 -9.45
N HIS A 4 7.35 -11.78 -8.67
CA HIS A 4 5.91 -12.02 -8.73
C HIS A 4 5.05 -10.82 -8.26
N PRO A 5 5.35 -10.15 -7.13
CA PRO A 5 4.55 -9.00 -6.70
C PRO A 5 4.66 -7.80 -7.64
N ARG A 6 5.86 -7.54 -8.20
CA ARG A 6 6.08 -6.45 -9.15
C ARG A 6 5.35 -6.72 -10.47
N ALA A 7 5.46 -7.93 -11.00
CA ALA A 7 4.76 -8.32 -12.22
C ALA A 7 3.23 -8.24 -12.06
N TRP A 8 2.70 -8.68 -10.91
CA TRP A 8 1.29 -8.53 -10.59
C TRP A 8 0.88 -7.06 -10.50
N LEU A 9 1.63 -6.22 -9.79
CA LEU A 9 1.35 -4.77 -9.71
C LEU A 9 1.30 -4.13 -11.10
N SER A 10 2.31 -4.38 -11.94
CA SER A 10 2.33 -3.86 -13.31
C SER A 10 1.12 -4.33 -14.13
N SER A 11 0.62 -5.55 -13.90
CA SER A 11 -0.55 -6.08 -14.62
C SER A 11 -1.88 -5.41 -14.25
N ILE A 12 -1.97 -4.82 -13.04
CA ILE A 12 -3.19 -4.18 -12.54
C ILE A 12 -3.12 -2.65 -12.57
N GLU A 13 -1.93 -2.05 -12.55
CA GLU A 13 -1.75 -0.59 -12.59
C GLU A 13 -2.34 0.04 -13.84
N GLY A 14 -2.25 -0.63 -15.01
CA GLY A 14 -2.90 -0.15 -16.23
C GLY A 14 -4.43 -0.22 -16.21
N ARG A 15 -5.03 -0.91 -15.22
CA ARG A 15 -6.48 -1.10 -15.10
C ARG A 15 -7.13 -0.18 -14.07
N TYR A 16 -6.37 0.29 -13.08
CA TYR A 16 -6.88 1.06 -11.95
C TYR A 16 -6.11 2.37 -11.80
N GLY A 17 -6.83 3.49 -11.74
CA GLY A 17 -6.21 4.82 -11.62
C GLY A 17 -5.54 5.10 -10.28
N VAL A 18 -5.88 4.36 -9.21
CA VAL A 18 -5.21 4.41 -7.90
C VAL A 18 -5.33 3.03 -7.25
N LEU A 19 -4.22 2.51 -6.71
CA LEU A 19 -4.23 1.37 -5.80
C LEU A 19 -4.12 1.89 -4.38
N CYS A 20 -5.07 1.57 -3.49
CA CYS A 20 -5.01 1.98 -2.09
C CYS A 20 -5.57 0.92 -1.14
N ASN A 21 -5.06 0.89 0.08
CA ASN A 21 -5.62 0.11 1.19
C ASN A 21 -5.12 0.65 2.53
N ALA A 22 -5.60 0.11 3.65
CA ALA A 22 -5.12 0.40 4.99
C ALA A 22 -4.41 -0.83 5.60
N MET A 23 -3.43 -0.58 6.47
CA MET A 23 -2.75 -1.62 7.26
C MET A 23 -2.44 -1.10 8.66
N SER A 24 -2.32 -2.02 9.63
CA SER A 24 -1.85 -1.66 10.98
C SER A 24 -0.46 -1.03 10.91
N GLU A 25 -0.22 0.04 11.68
CA GLU A 25 1.08 0.70 11.73
C GLU A 25 2.19 -0.18 12.33
N HIS A 26 1.81 -1.23 13.08
CA HIS A 26 2.75 -2.19 13.65
C HIS A 26 3.26 -3.21 12.64
N ASN A 27 2.67 -3.29 11.44
CA ASN A 27 3.08 -4.24 10.42
C ASN A 27 4.32 -3.75 9.64
N THR A 28 5.39 -3.43 10.37
CA THR A 28 6.58 -2.72 9.86
C THR A 28 7.24 -3.41 8.67
N ALA A 29 7.27 -4.75 8.64
CA ALA A 29 7.78 -5.51 7.51
C ALA A 29 6.99 -5.25 6.22
N THR A 30 5.66 -5.18 6.32
CA THR A 30 4.78 -4.86 5.18
C THR A 30 4.95 -3.41 4.74
N ILE A 31 5.14 -2.49 5.71
CA ILE A 31 5.41 -1.07 5.41
C ILE A 31 6.66 -0.93 4.54
N GLU A 32 7.77 -1.54 4.95
CA GLU A 32 9.03 -1.47 4.21
C GLU A 32 8.92 -2.13 2.83
N TRP A 33 8.23 -3.26 2.75
CA TRP A 33 7.98 -3.93 1.47
C TRP A 33 7.15 -3.07 0.51
N LEU A 34 6.08 -2.42 0.98
CA LEU A 34 5.25 -1.53 0.16
C LEU A 34 6.02 -0.30 -0.32
N LYS A 35 6.88 0.29 0.52
CA LYS A 35 7.78 1.39 0.10
C LYS A 35 8.71 0.94 -1.03
N HIS A 36 9.28 -0.26 -0.95
CA HIS A 36 10.11 -0.83 -2.02
C HIS A 36 9.34 -1.13 -3.33
N LEU A 37 8.01 -1.18 -3.25
CA LEU A 37 7.11 -1.31 -4.40
C LEU A 37 6.55 0.04 -4.87
N GLY A 38 7.06 1.16 -4.35
CA GLY A 38 6.69 2.51 -4.77
C GLY A 38 5.36 3.02 -4.21
N PHE A 39 4.83 2.38 -3.17
CA PHE A 39 3.66 2.91 -2.46
C PHE A 39 4.05 4.02 -1.49
N THR A 40 3.19 5.03 -1.40
CA THR A 40 3.25 6.07 -0.37
C THR A 40 2.49 5.61 0.86
N ILE A 41 3.05 5.83 2.05
CA ILE A 41 2.36 5.64 3.33
C ILE A 41 1.81 7.00 3.75
N GLY A 42 0.48 7.09 3.83
CA GLY A 42 -0.25 8.31 4.16
C GLY A 42 -0.67 8.38 5.62
N ASP A 43 -1.75 9.13 5.83
CA ASP A 43 -2.27 9.44 7.15
C ASP A 43 -2.87 8.25 7.88
N VAL A 44 -3.05 8.44 9.20
CA VAL A 44 -3.79 7.52 10.06
C VAL A 44 -5.23 7.44 9.58
N CYS A 45 -5.74 6.21 9.46
CA CYS A 45 -7.08 5.93 9.02
C CYS A 45 -7.91 5.39 10.17
N SER A 46 -8.98 6.11 10.53
CA SER A 46 -9.95 5.68 11.52
C SER A 46 -10.97 4.71 10.93
N GLY A 47 -11.50 3.80 11.75
CA GLY A 47 -12.55 2.85 11.34
C GLY A 47 -12.02 1.50 10.84
N PHE A 48 -10.71 1.25 10.97
CA PHE A 48 -10.09 -0.03 10.68
C PHE A 48 -9.53 -0.65 11.96
N GLY A 49 -9.66 -1.97 12.08
CA GLY A 49 -9.18 -2.73 13.24
C GLY A 49 -10.08 -2.64 14.46
N LYS A 50 -9.56 -3.10 15.60
CA LYS A 50 -10.21 -3.02 16.91
C LYS A 50 -10.02 -1.65 17.55
N PRO A 51 -10.86 -1.26 18.52
CA PRO A 51 -10.64 -0.04 19.29
C PRO A 51 -9.22 0.02 19.88
N GLY A 52 -8.52 1.13 19.64
CA GLY A 52 -7.14 1.34 20.09
C GLY A 52 -6.05 0.91 19.09
N GLU A 53 -6.41 0.26 17.99
CA GLU A 53 -5.46 -0.05 16.91
C GLU A 53 -5.33 1.12 15.94
N VAL A 54 -4.09 1.40 15.52
CA VAL A 54 -3.78 2.46 14.56
C VAL A 54 -3.50 1.84 13.20
N PHE A 55 -4.23 2.28 12.19
CA PHE A 55 -4.05 1.90 10.80
C PHE A 55 -3.57 3.09 9.99
N ARG A 56 -2.80 2.84 8.94
CA ARG A 56 -2.33 3.84 7.98
C ARG A 56 -2.81 3.48 6.59
N LEU A 57 -3.26 4.48 5.85
CA LEU A 57 -3.50 4.35 4.43
C LEU A 57 -2.17 4.21 3.71
N PHE A 58 -2.14 3.38 2.67
CA PHE A 58 -1.09 3.40 1.68
C PHE A 58 -1.72 3.46 0.29
N TYR A 59 -1.05 4.14 -0.62
CA TYR A 59 -1.55 4.29 -1.98
C TYR A 59 -0.41 4.38 -3.00
N ARG A 60 -0.74 4.03 -4.24
CA ARG A 60 0.11 4.22 -5.41
C ARG A 60 -0.77 4.64 -6.57
N SER A 61 -0.49 5.81 -7.14
CA SER A 61 -1.07 6.26 -8.40
C SER A 61 -0.12 5.92 -9.54
N PRO A 62 -0.63 5.74 -10.77
CA PRO A 62 0.21 5.71 -11.96
C PRO A 62 1.12 6.93 -11.95
N SER A 63 2.42 6.70 -12.10
CA SER A 63 3.34 7.80 -12.42
C SER A 63 2.92 8.34 -13.78
N ASN A 64 2.63 9.63 -13.88
CA ASN A 64 2.48 10.30 -15.18
C ASN A 64 3.85 10.26 -15.88
N VAL A 65 4.17 9.16 -16.55
CA VAL A 65 5.32 9.02 -17.45
C VAL A 65 4.79 8.78 -18.84
#